data_AF-A0A2P4XFJ6-F1
#
_entry.id   AF-A0A2P4XFJ6-F1
#
_cell.length_a   1.000
_cell.length_b   1.000
_cell.length_c   1.000
_cell.angle_alpha   90.00
_cell.angle_beta   90.00
_cell.angle_gamma   90.00
#
_symmetry.space_group_name_H-M   'P 1'
#
loop_
_entity.id
_entity.type
_entity.pdbx_description
1 polymer ?
#
loop_
_entity_poly.entity_id
_entity_poly.type
_entity_poly.pdbx_seq_one_letter_code
_entity_poly.pdbx_strand_id
1 'polypeptide(L)'
;MSAKVQVKTKEQVKGLGRFVEATEKAFAILETTAAHKAYTVVLHCCSQVTTKLLDLIRSDGKVEEATACLYRDTTVRMGVLLSEKRAVEKLELKSTIKAMNQLGQLIKASCTKDGVPTALSDPALQCTWLDLKHFIDSHRDDALLRMHEYVIAFQQQNKQGSLVKLLGDFLDEMISYRKRKAPGPLRSEENWNIFAEVGEVLADWIGSTTVLNVKESKRMRSMFHELKIFDATFPDRVPPYLFHLGQHPDYM
;
A
#
# COMPACT_ATOMS: atom_id res chain seq x y z
N MET A 1 52.37 -13.22 6.95
CA MET A 1 51.60 -12.11 6.32
C MET A 1 50.57 -12.78 5.42
N SER A 2 49.26 -12.71 5.62
CA SER A 2 48.44 -11.56 5.95
C SER A 2 47.21 -12.04 6.73
N ALA A 3 47.02 -11.52 7.95
CA ALA A 3 45.81 -11.78 8.73
C ALA A 3 44.69 -10.90 8.15
N LYS A 4 43.63 -11.54 7.62
CA LYS A 4 42.37 -10.86 7.31
C LYS A 4 41.76 -10.39 8.63
N VAL A 5 41.99 -9.12 8.96
CA VAL A 5 41.25 -8.44 10.02
C VAL A 5 39.83 -8.23 9.50
N GLN A 6 38.94 -9.18 9.77
CA GLN A 6 37.50 -8.92 9.74
C GLN A 6 37.18 -8.02 10.94
N VAL A 7 37.18 -6.71 10.73
CA VAL A 7 36.50 -5.79 11.62
C VAL A 7 35.01 -6.09 11.48
N LYS A 8 34.47 -6.94 12.35
CA LYS A 8 33.02 -7.01 12.59
C LYS A 8 32.65 -5.71 13.30
N THR A 9 32.43 -4.65 12.54
CA THR A 9 31.81 -3.43 13.04
C THR A 9 30.45 -3.84 13.59
N LYS A 10 30.26 -3.67 14.89
CA LYS A 10 29.02 -4.02 15.57
C LYS A 10 27.93 -3.14 14.96
N GLU A 11 27.03 -3.74 14.18
CA GLU A 11 25.96 -3.01 13.51
C GLU A 11 25.08 -2.33 14.57
N GLN A 12 25.17 -1.00 14.70
CA GLN A 12 24.46 -0.23 15.72
C GLN A 12 22.94 -0.38 15.58
N VAL A 13 22.46 -0.38 14.33
CA VAL A 13 21.05 -0.59 13.99
C VAL A 13 20.91 -1.92 13.26
N LYS A 14 20.47 -2.94 14.00
CA LYS A 14 20.29 -4.30 13.46
C LYS A 14 19.49 -4.29 12.15
N GLY A 15 20.05 -4.85 11.08
CA GLY A 15 19.40 -5.02 9.79
C GLY A 15 19.58 -3.87 8.80
N LEU A 16 20.36 -2.84 9.14
CA LEU A 16 20.78 -1.78 8.20
C LEU A 16 21.62 -2.36 7.04
N GLY A 17 22.57 -3.25 7.31
CA GLY A 17 23.34 -3.97 6.29
C GLY A 17 22.45 -4.82 5.39
N ARG A 18 21.39 -5.45 5.93
CA ARG A 18 20.40 -6.16 5.10
C ARG A 18 19.61 -5.21 4.21
N PHE A 19 19.31 -4.00 4.69
CA PHE A 19 18.65 -2.97 3.89
C PHE A 19 19.54 -2.50 2.74
N VAL A 20 20.81 -2.24 3.02
CA VAL A 20 21.83 -1.93 2.00
C VAL A 20 21.90 -3.04 0.96
N GLU A 21 22.13 -4.29 1.38
CA GLU A 21 22.23 -5.44 0.49
C GLU A 21 20.97 -5.65 -0.36
N ALA A 22 19.78 -5.50 0.22
CA ALA A 22 18.52 -5.62 -0.51
C ALA A 22 18.40 -4.54 -1.58
N THR A 23 18.81 -3.32 -1.27
CA THR A 23 18.76 -2.18 -2.19
C THR A 23 19.75 -2.38 -3.35
N GLU A 24 20.98 -2.77 -3.06
CA GLU A 24 21.98 -3.13 -4.09
C GLU A 24 21.48 -4.24 -5.02
N LYS A 25 20.91 -5.31 -4.44
CA LYS A 25 20.35 -6.42 -5.21
C LYS A 25 19.21 -5.96 -6.11
N ALA A 26 18.31 -5.12 -5.60
CA ALA A 26 17.19 -4.61 -6.38
C ALA A 26 17.66 -3.79 -7.60
N PHE A 27 18.69 -2.96 -7.45
CA PHE A 27 19.32 -2.26 -8.58
C PHE A 27 19.95 -3.22 -9.58
N ALA A 28 20.67 -4.24 -9.11
CA ALA A 28 21.35 -5.19 -9.99
C ALA A 28 20.39 -6.00 -10.88
N ILE A 29 19.12 -6.14 -10.48
CA ILE A 29 18.10 -6.90 -11.23
C ILE A 29 16.94 -6.05 -11.70
N LEU A 30 17.13 -4.72 -11.77
CA LEU A 30 16.09 -3.74 -12.08
C LEU A 30 15.44 -3.98 -13.45
N GLU A 31 16.24 -4.43 -14.43
CA GLU A 31 15.78 -4.75 -15.78
C GLU A 31 15.06 -6.11 -15.86
N THR A 32 14.97 -6.87 -14.78
CA THR A 32 14.35 -8.19 -14.78
C THR A 32 12.88 -8.15 -14.33
N THR A 33 12.10 -9.18 -14.68
CA THR A 33 10.73 -9.33 -14.17
C THR A 33 10.66 -9.57 -12.66
N ALA A 34 11.79 -9.87 -12.01
CA ALA A 34 11.90 -10.07 -10.57
C ALA A 34 12.10 -8.76 -9.78
N ALA A 35 12.28 -7.62 -10.45
CA ALA A 35 12.54 -6.32 -9.82
C ALA A 35 11.50 -5.94 -8.76
N HIS A 36 10.20 -6.14 -9.04
CA HIS A 36 9.13 -5.87 -8.06
C HIS A 36 9.27 -6.66 -6.76
N LYS A 37 9.66 -7.94 -6.82
CA LYS A 37 9.85 -8.76 -5.61
C LYS A 37 11.04 -8.25 -4.80
N ALA A 38 12.12 -7.88 -5.47
CA ALA A 38 13.28 -7.30 -4.80
C ALA A 38 12.91 -5.97 -4.12
N TYR A 39 12.12 -5.13 -4.79
CA TYR A 39 11.71 -3.85 -4.22
C TYR A 39 10.78 -4.01 -3.01
N THR A 40 9.89 -5.01 -3.00
CA THR A 40 9.12 -5.37 -1.80
C THR A 40 10.03 -5.73 -0.61
N VAL A 41 11.14 -6.43 -0.85
CA VAL A 41 12.14 -6.72 0.20
C VAL A 41 12.81 -5.44 0.68
N VAL A 42 13.15 -4.51 -0.24
CA VAL A 42 13.70 -3.20 0.11
C VAL A 42 12.76 -2.42 1.03
N LEU A 43 11.47 -2.31 0.68
CA LEU A 43 10.46 -1.64 1.53
C LEU A 43 10.34 -2.28 2.91
N HIS A 44 10.39 -3.61 2.98
CA HIS A 44 10.34 -4.34 4.23
C HIS A 44 11.55 -4.03 5.12
N CYS A 45 12.76 -4.08 4.55
CA CYS A 45 13.98 -3.74 5.26
C CYS A 45 14.00 -2.27 5.70
N CYS A 46 13.61 -1.34 4.82
CA CYS A 46 13.45 0.08 5.14
C CYS A 46 12.52 0.26 6.35
N SER A 47 11.34 -0.37 6.33
CA SER A 47 10.37 -0.29 7.43
C SER A 47 10.96 -0.79 8.76
N GLN A 48 11.68 -1.92 8.73
CA GLN A 48 12.31 -2.49 9.93
C GLN A 48 13.40 -1.57 10.50
N VAL A 49 14.28 -1.04 9.65
CA VAL A 49 15.38 -0.17 10.08
C VAL A 49 14.85 1.17 10.58
N THR A 50 13.89 1.76 9.87
CA THR A 50 13.23 3.02 10.26
C THR A 50 12.55 2.90 11.62
N THR A 51 11.90 1.77 11.90
CA THR A 51 11.29 1.50 13.22
C THR A 51 12.33 1.51 14.32
N LYS A 52 13.48 0.86 14.12
CA LYS A 52 14.55 0.81 15.13
C LYS A 52 15.21 2.17 15.35
N LEU A 53 15.42 2.95 14.29
CA LEU A 53 15.90 4.33 14.42
C LEU A 53 14.92 5.19 15.21
N LEU A 54 13.62 5.07 14.93
CA LEU A 54 12.57 5.73 15.72
C LEU A 54 12.60 5.30 17.19
N ASP A 55 12.75 4.01 17.48
CA ASP A 55 12.81 3.50 18.86
C ASP A 55 14.05 4.02 19.60
N LEU A 56 15.21 4.10 18.93
CA LEU A 56 16.43 4.69 19.49
C LEU A 56 16.23 6.18 19.78
N ILE A 57 15.74 6.94 18.80
CA ILE A 57 15.49 8.38 18.97
C ILE A 57 14.47 8.64 20.08
N ARG A 58 13.42 7.81 20.19
CA ARG A 58 12.39 7.94 21.23
C ARG A 58 12.90 7.61 22.63
N SER A 59 13.83 6.66 22.74
CA SER A 59 14.46 6.25 24.01
C SER A 59 15.71 7.05 24.37
N ASP A 60 15.97 8.16 23.66
CA ASP A 60 17.17 9.00 23.81
C ASP A 60 18.49 8.22 23.63
N GLY A 61 18.41 7.11 22.89
CA GLY A 61 19.56 6.34 22.44
C GLY A 61 20.36 7.12 21.40
N LYS A 62 21.69 6.98 21.46
CA LYS A 62 22.59 7.61 20.49
C LYS A 62 22.56 6.84 19.16
N VAL A 63 22.41 7.57 18.06
CA VAL A 63 22.65 7.09 16.69
C VAL A 63 23.95 7.73 16.21
N GLU A 64 24.87 6.94 15.66
CA GLU A 64 26.11 7.47 15.10
C GLU A 64 25.84 8.14 13.75
N GLU A 65 26.55 9.23 13.45
CA GLU A 65 26.41 9.94 12.17
C GLU A 65 26.68 9.01 10.98
N ALA A 66 27.66 8.11 11.07
CA ALA A 66 27.96 7.15 10.02
C ALA A 66 26.78 6.19 9.75
N THR A 67 26.12 5.71 10.80
CA THR A 67 24.92 4.87 10.70
C THR A 67 23.76 5.64 10.07
N ALA A 68 23.59 6.91 10.47
CA ALA A 68 22.56 7.79 9.92
C ALA A 68 22.79 8.11 8.43
N CYS A 69 24.03 8.41 8.04
CA CYS A 69 24.43 8.61 6.64
C CYS A 69 24.13 7.37 5.80
N LEU A 70 24.53 6.18 6.27
CA LEU A 70 24.27 4.94 5.54
C LEU A 70 22.76 4.67 5.37
N TYR A 71 21.97 4.92 6.41
CA TYR A 71 20.50 4.82 6.31
C TYR A 71 19.94 5.82 5.30
N ARG A 72 20.36 7.08 5.35
CA ARG A 72 19.93 8.12 4.40
C ARG A 72 20.26 7.70 2.97
N ASP A 73 21.51 7.38 2.68
CA ASP A 73 21.98 7.07 1.33
C ASP A 73 21.21 5.88 0.75
N THR A 74 20.97 4.85 1.58
CA THR A 74 20.18 3.67 1.18
C THR A 74 18.71 4.03 0.92
N THR A 75 18.12 4.89 1.75
CA THR A 75 16.73 5.35 1.61
C THR A 75 16.55 6.19 0.35
N VAL A 76 17.49 7.09 0.06
CA VAL A 76 17.49 7.89 -1.17
C VAL A 76 17.59 6.99 -2.40
N ARG A 77 18.45 5.97 -2.36
CA ARG A 77 18.55 4.97 -3.43
C ARG A 77 17.26 4.17 -3.60
N MET A 78 16.58 3.82 -2.51
CA MET A 78 15.25 3.22 -2.57
C MET A 78 14.23 4.14 -3.26
N GLY A 79 14.32 5.46 -3.06
CA GLY A 79 13.51 6.45 -3.78
C GLY A 79 13.73 6.38 -5.29
N VAL A 80 14.99 6.28 -5.74
CA VAL A 80 15.31 6.12 -7.17
C VAL A 80 14.69 4.86 -7.78
N LEU A 81 14.67 3.73 -7.05
CA LEU A 81 13.99 2.51 -7.50
C LEU A 81 12.49 2.69 -7.70
N LEU A 82 11.86 3.66 -7.03
CA LEU A 82 10.42 3.93 -7.17
C LEU A 82 10.09 4.57 -8.54
N SER A 83 11.04 5.26 -9.16
CA SER A 83 10.89 5.85 -10.49
C SER A 83 10.92 4.80 -11.61
N GLU A 84 11.26 3.56 -11.28
CA GLU A 84 11.52 2.50 -12.25
C GLU A 84 10.29 1.62 -12.47
N LYS A 85 9.69 1.71 -13.65
CA LYS A 85 8.41 1.07 -13.99
C LYS A 85 8.36 -0.43 -13.64
N ARG A 86 9.44 -1.18 -13.92
CA ARG A 86 9.52 -2.63 -13.65
C ARG A 86 9.62 -2.97 -12.16
N ALA A 87 10.16 -2.07 -11.34
CA ALA A 87 10.23 -2.24 -9.90
C ALA A 87 8.87 -2.00 -9.24
N VAL A 88 8.03 -1.15 -9.84
CA VAL A 88 6.79 -0.69 -9.21
C VAL A 88 5.48 -1.30 -9.74
N GLU A 89 5.51 -1.97 -10.89
CA GLU A 89 4.33 -2.53 -11.58
C GLU A 89 3.42 -3.40 -10.69
N LYS A 90 3.99 -4.11 -9.71
CA LYS A 90 3.25 -5.01 -8.81
C LYS A 90 3.53 -4.72 -7.34
N LEU A 91 3.91 -3.48 -7.05
CA LEU A 91 4.28 -3.09 -5.69
C LEU A 91 3.04 -3.02 -4.80
N GLU A 92 3.17 -3.55 -3.58
CA GLU A 92 2.07 -3.51 -2.62
C GLU A 92 1.92 -2.13 -1.98
N LEU A 93 0.82 -1.45 -2.31
CA LEU A 93 0.50 -0.11 -1.80
C LEU A 93 0.57 -0.04 -0.26
N LYS A 94 0.11 -1.07 0.45
CA LYS A 94 0.13 -1.15 1.92
C LYS A 94 1.55 -1.07 2.48
N SER A 95 2.49 -1.75 1.85
CA SER A 95 3.90 -1.77 2.25
C SER A 95 4.54 -0.40 1.98
N THR A 96 4.22 0.24 0.85
CA THR A 96 4.67 1.59 0.52
C THR A 96 4.12 2.64 1.50
N ILE A 97 2.82 2.59 1.83
CA ILE A 97 2.18 3.47 2.83
C ILE A 97 2.88 3.35 4.18
N LYS A 98 3.19 2.11 4.61
CA LYS A 98 3.89 1.88 5.87
C LYS A 98 5.28 2.53 5.86
N ALA A 99 6.07 2.30 4.82
CA ALA A 99 7.39 2.91 4.68
C ALA A 99 7.32 4.44 4.67
N MET A 100 6.42 5.02 3.88
CA MET A 100 6.19 6.47 3.81
C MET A 100 5.84 7.06 5.18
N ASN A 101 4.90 6.45 5.91
CA ASN A 101 4.48 6.95 7.23
C ASN A 101 5.61 6.87 8.26
N GLN A 102 6.40 5.79 8.25
CA GLN A 102 7.52 5.62 9.16
C GLN A 102 8.65 6.61 8.84
N LEU A 103 8.95 6.83 7.56
CA LEU A 103 9.93 7.81 7.13
C LEU A 103 9.52 9.23 7.54
N GLY A 104 8.25 9.61 7.33
CA GLY A 104 7.74 10.91 7.76
C GLY A 104 7.80 11.11 9.28
N GLN A 105 7.53 10.06 10.07
CA GLN A 105 7.72 10.10 11.52
C GLN A 105 9.20 10.28 11.90
N LEU A 106 10.11 9.63 11.19
CA LEU A 106 11.54 9.72 11.45
C LEU A 106 12.06 11.13 11.18
N ILE A 107 11.73 11.71 10.01
CA ILE A 107 12.09 13.08 9.63
C ILE A 107 11.53 14.08 10.66
N LYS A 108 10.27 13.91 11.08
CA LYS A 108 9.69 14.77 12.12
C LYS A 108 10.45 14.65 13.44
N ALA A 109 10.79 13.43 13.86
CA ALA A 109 11.50 13.20 15.11
C ALA A 109 12.91 13.81 15.07
N SER A 110 13.63 13.68 13.95
CA SER A 110 14.99 14.22 13.79
C SER A 110 15.04 15.74 13.80
N CYS A 111 13.99 16.42 13.33
CA CYS A 111 13.91 17.89 13.38
C CYS A 111 13.51 18.46 14.75
N THR A 112 13.05 17.62 15.69
CA THR A 112 12.45 18.10 16.96
C THR A 112 13.27 17.73 18.21
N LYS A 113 14.20 16.79 18.10
CA LYS A 113 15.04 16.34 19.21
C LYS A 113 16.50 16.76 19.01
N ASP A 114 17.10 17.31 20.06
CA ASP A 114 18.52 17.63 20.09
C ASP A 114 19.38 16.36 20.09
N GLY A 115 20.58 16.44 19.49
CA GLY A 115 21.54 15.33 19.46
C GLY A 115 21.20 14.21 18.48
N VAL A 116 20.17 14.38 17.64
CA VAL A 116 19.91 13.46 16.52
C VAL A 116 20.85 13.80 15.35
N PRO A 117 21.46 12.79 14.69
CA PRO A 117 22.30 12.99 13.51
C PRO A 117 21.64 13.81 12.40
N THR A 118 22.40 14.74 11.84
CA THR A 118 21.90 15.65 10.78
C THR A 118 21.51 14.89 9.51
N ALA A 119 22.15 13.76 9.22
CA ALA A 119 21.78 12.91 8.10
C ALA A 119 20.33 12.37 8.17
N LEU A 120 19.68 12.35 9.36
CA LEU A 120 18.28 11.92 9.52
C LEU A 120 17.27 13.04 9.30
N SER A 121 17.71 14.30 9.21
CA SER A 121 16.89 15.46 8.82
C SER A 121 17.26 15.99 7.43
N ASP A 122 18.05 15.21 6.68
CA ASP A 122 18.53 15.56 5.34
C ASP A 122 17.34 15.78 4.36
N PRO A 123 17.33 16.88 3.58
CA PRO A 123 16.28 17.14 2.60
C PRO A 123 16.05 16.01 1.58
N ALA A 124 17.07 15.19 1.29
CA ALA A 124 16.92 14.07 0.38
C ALA A 124 15.95 12.99 0.91
N LEU A 125 15.83 12.83 2.23
CA LEU A 125 14.82 11.97 2.84
C LEU A 125 13.41 12.53 2.64
N GLN A 126 13.26 13.85 2.69
CA GLN A 126 11.99 14.52 2.42
C GLN A 126 11.58 14.35 0.94
N CYS A 127 12.52 14.43 0.00
CA CYS A 127 12.27 14.10 -1.41
C CYS A 127 11.79 12.65 -1.57
N THR A 128 12.50 11.69 -0.96
CA THR A 128 12.10 10.27 -1.02
C THR A 128 10.70 10.05 -0.42
N TRP A 129 10.37 10.75 0.67
CA TRP A 129 9.04 10.71 1.26
C TRP A 129 7.97 11.25 0.29
N LEU A 130 8.25 12.34 -0.43
CA LEU A 130 7.37 12.90 -1.44
C LEU A 130 7.19 11.94 -2.63
N ASP A 131 8.24 11.27 -3.08
CA ASP A 131 8.18 10.28 -4.16
C ASP A 131 7.27 9.11 -3.77
N LEU A 132 7.44 8.57 -2.55
CA LEU A 132 6.55 7.53 -2.00
C LEU A 132 5.11 8.02 -1.93
N LYS A 133 4.88 9.26 -1.49
CA LYS A 133 3.55 9.85 -1.43
C LYS A 133 2.92 9.98 -2.81
N HIS A 134 3.68 10.47 -3.80
CA HIS A 134 3.21 10.60 -5.17
C HIS A 134 2.85 9.24 -5.76
N PHE A 135 3.71 8.23 -5.60
CA PHE A 135 3.39 6.86 -6.01
C PHE A 135 2.09 6.37 -5.38
N ILE A 136 1.94 6.54 -4.05
CA ILE A 136 0.73 6.11 -3.35
C ILE A 136 -0.49 6.80 -3.93
N ASP A 137 -0.45 8.12 -4.08
CA ASP A 137 -1.58 8.91 -4.56
C ASP A 137 -1.96 8.53 -6.00
N SER A 138 -1.00 8.23 -6.87
CA SER A 138 -1.23 7.79 -8.25
C SER A 138 -1.78 6.36 -8.37
N HIS A 139 -1.57 5.49 -7.38
CA HIS A 139 -1.98 4.07 -7.41
C HIS A 139 -3.13 3.75 -6.43
N ARG A 140 -3.76 4.77 -5.86
CA ARG A 140 -4.84 4.64 -4.86
C ARG A 140 -6.09 3.95 -5.38
N ASP A 141 -6.40 4.14 -6.66
CA ASP A 141 -7.60 3.62 -7.32
C ASP A 141 -7.30 2.43 -8.25
N ASP A 142 -6.06 1.94 -8.30
CA ASP A 142 -5.67 0.78 -9.12
C ASP A 142 -6.53 -0.47 -8.89
N ALA A 143 -6.93 -0.72 -7.64
CA ALA A 143 -7.78 -1.85 -7.31
C ALA A 143 -9.17 -1.69 -7.92
N LEU A 144 -9.72 -0.48 -7.86
CA LEU A 144 -10.97 -0.12 -8.52
C LEU A 144 -10.85 -0.24 -10.04
N LEU A 145 -9.78 0.28 -10.64
CA LEU A 145 -9.59 0.22 -12.10
C LEU A 145 -9.44 -1.23 -12.59
N ARG A 146 -8.71 -2.09 -11.87
CA ARG A 146 -8.64 -3.53 -12.20
C ARG A 146 -10.00 -4.22 -12.05
N MET A 147 -10.79 -3.83 -11.05
CA MET A 147 -12.14 -4.35 -10.87
C MET A 147 -13.07 -3.91 -12.02
N HIS A 148 -12.91 -2.67 -12.49
CA HIS A 148 -13.60 -2.14 -13.65
C HIS A 148 -13.23 -2.88 -14.95
N GLU A 149 -11.93 -3.05 -15.21
CA GLU A 149 -11.43 -3.85 -16.34
C GLU A 149 -11.98 -5.29 -16.30
N TYR A 150 -12.04 -5.88 -15.10
CA TYR A 150 -12.61 -7.20 -14.90
C TYR A 150 -14.08 -7.26 -15.32
N VAL A 151 -14.93 -6.34 -14.86
CA VAL A 151 -16.36 -6.35 -15.23
C VAL A 151 -16.58 -6.06 -16.71
N ILE A 152 -15.86 -5.10 -17.30
CA ILE A 152 -15.93 -4.77 -18.73
C ILE A 152 -15.63 -6.01 -19.58
N ALA A 153 -14.58 -6.76 -19.24
CA ALA A 153 -14.18 -7.95 -20.00
C ALA A 153 -15.27 -9.03 -20.07
N PHE A 154 -16.13 -9.12 -19.04
CA PHE A 154 -17.25 -10.05 -18.99
C PHE A 154 -18.51 -9.49 -19.66
N GLN A 155 -18.79 -8.20 -19.48
CA GLN A 155 -19.89 -7.51 -20.17
C GLN A 155 -19.71 -7.57 -21.70
N GLN A 156 -18.50 -7.36 -22.21
CA GLN A 156 -18.20 -7.49 -23.64
C GLN A 156 -18.50 -8.88 -24.22
N GLN A 157 -18.47 -9.91 -23.36
CA GLN A 157 -18.78 -11.28 -23.75
C GLN A 157 -20.23 -11.67 -23.47
N ASN A 158 -21.06 -10.75 -22.96
CA ASN A 158 -22.40 -11.02 -22.44
C ASN A 158 -22.42 -12.20 -21.45
N LYS A 159 -21.41 -12.26 -20.57
CA LYS A 159 -21.24 -13.32 -19.58
C LYS A 159 -21.09 -12.73 -18.19
N GLN A 160 -21.34 -13.57 -17.18
CA GLN A 160 -20.98 -13.27 -15.81
C GLN A 160 -19.61 -13.84 -15.48
N GLY A 161 -18.86 -13.08 -14.68
CA GLY A 161 -17.64 -13.55 -14.06
C GLY A 161 -17.92 -14.36 -12.79
N SER A 162 -16.90 -14.46 -11.96
CA SER A 162 -17.04 -15.05 -10.63
C SER A 162 -17.67 -14.03 -9.67
N LEU A 163 -18.91 -14.28 -9.26
CA LEU A 163 -19.61 -13.44 -8.26
C LEU A 163 -18.82 -13.35 -6.95
N VAL A 164 -18.27 -14.47 -6.47
CA VAL A 164 -17.43 -14.50 -5.25
C VAL A 164 -16.25 -13.55 -5.34
N LYS A 165 -15.60 -13.48 -6.50
CA LYS A 165 -14.48 -12.58 -6.75
C LYS A 165 -14.95 -11.13 -6.70
N LEU A 166 -15.97 -10.77 -7.48
CA LEU A 166 -16.45 -9.39 -7.55
C LEU A 166 -16.98 -8.90 -6.18
N LEU A 167 -17.75 -9.72 -5.46
CA LEU A 167 -18.18 -9.45 -4.09
C LEU A 167 -17.00 -9.20 -3.15
N GLY A 168 -15.96 -10.03 -3.26
CA GLY A 168 -14.75 -9.90 -2.44
C GLY A 168 -14.00 -8.61 -2.73
N ASP A 169 -13.71 -8.35 -4.01
CA ASP A 169 -12.98 -7.18 -4.45
C ASP A 169 -13.74 -5.88 -4.10
N PHE A 170 -15.06 -5.84 -4.29
CA PHE A 170 -15.90 -4.68 -3.97
C PHE A 170 -15.98 -4.41 -2.46
N LEU A 171 -16.15 -5.46 -1.63
CA LEU A 171 -16.11 -5.34 -0.17
C LEU A 171 -14.74 -4.85 0.31
N ASP A 172 -13.65 -5.45 -0.19
CA ASP A 172 -12.30 -5.08 0.19
C ASP A 172 -11.99 -3.63 -0.23
N GLU A 173 -12.51 -3.16 -1.36
CA GLU A 173 -12.40 -1.78 -1.81
C GLU A 173 -13.13 -0.81 -0.88
N MET A 174 -14.40 -1.08 -0.52
CA MET A 174 -15.15 -0.26 0.44
C MET A 174 -14.44 -0.15 1.79
N ILE A 175 -14.02 -1.29 2.35
CA ILE A 175 -13.31 -1.34 3.63
C ILE A 175 -12.00 -0.57 3.54
N SER A 176 -11.22 -0.84 2.49
CA SER A 176 -9.89 -0.27 2.32
C SER A 176 -9.98 1.24 2.14
N TYR A 177 -10.88 1.72 1.27
CA TYR A 177 -11.06 3.14 1.01
C TYR A 177 -11.52 3.88 2.27
N ARG A 178 -12.55 3.37 2.96
CA ARG A 178 -13.06 3.98 4.21
C ARG A 178 -12.03 4.03 5.33
N LYS A 179 -11.18 3.01 5.47
CA LYS A 179 -10.15 2.95 6.52
C LYS A 179 -8.90 3.78 6.22
N ARG A 180 -8.78 4.40 5.04
CA ARG A 180 -7.64 5.27 4.72
C ARG A 180 -7.66 6.49 5.64
N LYS A 181 -6.74 6.52 6.61
CA LYS A 181 -6.50 7.67 7.51
C LYS A 181 -5.55 8.73 6.94
N ALA A 182 -4.98 8.49 5.75
CA ALA A 182 -3.90 9.33 5.24
C ALA A 182 -4.42 10.56 4.49
N PRO A 183 -3.84 11.76 4.71
CA PRO A 183 -4.13 12.91 3.86
C PRO A 183 -3.65 12.61 2.45
N GLY A 184 -4.59 12.51 1.52
CA GLY A 184 -4.33 12.39 0.10
C GLY A 184 -5.53 12.88 -0.68
N PRO A 185 -5.39 12.96 -2.02
CA PRO A 185 -6.48 13.39 -2.85
C PRO A 185 -7.69 12.48 -2.62
N LEU A 186 -8.86 13.12 -2.54
CA LEU A 186 -10.12 12.40 -2.62
C LEU A 186 -10.23 11.73 -3.98
N ARG A 187 -11.02 10.64 -4.04
CA ARG A 187 -11.33 9.97 -5.30
C ARG A 187 -12.00 10.99 -6.23
N SER A 188 -11.59 10.99 -7.50
CA SER A 188 -12.20 11.86 -8.51
C SER A 188 -13.65 11.46 -8.78
N GLU A 189 -14.45 12.38 -9.29
CA GLU A 189 -15.83 12.07 -9.71
C GLU A 189 -15.88 10.97 -10.78
N GLU A 190 -14.92 10.96 -11.71
CA GLU A 190 -14.78 9.89 -12.70
C GLU A 190 -14.58 8.51 -12.04
N ASN A 191 -13.70 8.41 -11.05
CA ASN A 191 -13.49 7.16 -10.33
C ASN A 191 -14.67 6.82 -9.41
N TRP A 192 -15.43 7.80 -8.92
CA TRP A 192 -16.70 7.51 -8.25
C TRP A 192 -17.74 6.92 -9.19
N ASN A 193 -17.83 7.41 -10.41
CA ASN A 193 -18.71 6.84 -11.44
C ASN A 193 -18.31 5.41 -11.78
N ILE A 194 -17.00 5.12 -11.91
CA ILE A 194 -16.50 3.75 -12.10
C ILE A 194 -16.90 2.85 -10.93
N PHE A 195 -16.78 3.33 -9.69
CA PHE A 195 -17.18 2.56 -8.51
C PHE A 195 -18.70 2.26 -8.52
N ALA A 196 -19.51 3.23 -8.91
CA ALA A 196 -20.95 3.03 -9.06
C ALA A 196 -21.28 2.03 -10.18
N GLU A 197 -20.66 2.16 -11.35
CA GLU A 197 -20.85 1.24 -12.48
C GLU A 197 -20.53 -0.21 -12.11
N VAL A 198 -19.39 -0.44 -11.43
CA VAL A 198 -19.07 -1.77 -10.91
C VAL A 198 -20.14 -2.26 -9.92
N GLY A 199 -20.66 -1.38 -9.08
CA GLY A 199 -21.74 -1.69 -8.14
C GLY A 199 -23.05 -2.09 -8.84
N GLU A 200 -23.38 -1.45 -9.96
CA GLU A 200 -24.55 -1.81 -10.79
C GLU A 200 -24.38 -3.20 -11.40
N VAL A 201 -23.22 -3.47 -11.99
CA VAL A 201 -22.90 -4.81 -12.53
C VAL A 201 -22.96 -5.88 -11.45
N LEU A 202 -22.46 -5.57 -10.25
CA LEU A 202 -22.54 -6.46 -9.11
C LEU A 202 -24.00 -6.72 -8.71
N ALA A 203 -24.85 -5.69 -8.68
CA ALA A 203 -26.28 -5.83 -8.39
C ALA A 203 -26.97 -6.76 -9.39
N ASP A 204 -26.68 -6.60 -10.69
CA ASP A 204 -27.23 -7.46 -11.75
C ASP A 204 -26.80 -8.92 -11.58
N TRP A 205 -25.53 -9.15 -11.25
CA TRP A 205 -25.01 -10.50 -11.04
C TRP A 205 -25.63 -11.17 -9.80
N ILE A 206 -25.82 -10.42 -8.71
CA ILE A 206 -26.53 -10.89 -7.52
C ILE A 206 -27.98 -11.23 -7.87
N GLY A 207 -28.70 -10.32 -8.54
CA GLY A 207 -30.11 -10.50 -8.90
C GLY A 207 -30.36 -11.67 -9.86
N SER A 208 -29.36 -12.03 -10.65
CA SER A 208 -29.41 -13.18 -11.56
C SER A 208 -29.01 -14.51 -10.89
N THR A 209 -28.50 -14.48 -9.65
CA THR A 209 -28.01 -15.68 -8.97
C THR A 209 -29.14 -16.36 -8.20
N THR A 210 -29.45 -17.60 -8.59
CA THR A 210 -30.59 -18.35 -8.03
C THR A 210 -30.22 -19.23 -6.83
N VAL A 211 -28.96 -19.62 -6.68
CA VAL A 211 -28.47 -20.45 -5.57
C VAL A 211 -27.13 -19.92 -5.08
N LEU A 212 -27.04 -19.60 -3.79
CA LEU A 212 -25.78 -19.22 -3.15
C LEU A 212 -25.20 -20.37 -2.35
N ASN A 213 -23.90 -20.55 -2.44
CA ASN A 213 -23.19 -21.39 -1.49
C ASN A 213 -22.93 -20.63 -0.16
N VAL A 214 -22.58 -21.39 0.88
CA VAL A 214 -22.34 -20.85 2.23
C VAL A 214 -21.30 -19.72 2.27
N LYS A 215 -20.27 -19.79 1.41
CA LYS A 215 -19.22 -18.75 1.35
C LYS A 215 -19.75 -17.46 0.73
N GLU A 216 -20.55 -17.57 -0.31
CA GLU A 216 -21.22 -16.44 -0.97
C GLU A 216 -22.19 -15.76 -0.02
N SER A 217 -23.08 -16.51 0.63
CA SER A 217 -24.04 -15.94 1.59
C SER A 217 -23.34 -15.18 2.73
N LYS A 218 -22.25 -15.73 3.27
CA LYS A 218 -21.48 -15.04 4.32
C LYS A 218 -20.83 -13.76 3.81
N ARG A 219 -20.21 -13.79 2.62
CA ARG A 219 -19.59 -12.59 2.02
C ARG A 219 -20.63 -11.54 1.70
N MET A 220 -21.80 -11.93 1.23
CA MET A 220 -22.86 -11.02 0.84
C MET A 220 -23.47 -10.29 2.04
N ARG A 221 -23.69 -11.00 3.16
CA ARG A 221 -24.05 -10.36 4.45
C ARG A 221 -23.01 -9.33 4.89
N SER A 222 -21.72 -9.69 4.83
CA SER A 222 -20.64 -8.75 5.16
C SER A 222 -20.62 -7.55 4.22
N MET A 223 -20.88 -7.77 2.93
CA MET A 223 -20.94 -6.71 1.92
C MET A 223 -22.07 -5.73 2.20
N PHE A 224 -23.30 -6.19 2.41
CA PHE A 224 -24.43 -5.31 2.72
C PHE A 224 -24.29 -4.59 4.06
N HIS A 225 -23.66 -5.22 5.05
CA HIS A 225 -23.33 -4.54 6.30
C HIS A 225 -22.35 -3.38 6.07
N GLU A 226 -21.25 -3.65 5.35
CA GLU A 226 -20.26 -2.61 5.05
C GLU A 226 -20.84 -1.53 4.13
N LEU A 227 -21.72 -1.88 3.19
CA LEU A 227 -22.40 -0.96 2.28
C LEU A 227 -23.07 0.20 3.03
N LYS A 228 -23.83 -0.14 4.08
CA LYS A 228 -24.52 0.84 4.94
C LYS A 228 -23.54 1.76 5.68
N ILE A 229 -22.42 1.21 6.14
CA ILE A 229 -21.38 1.99 6.83
C ILE A 229 -20.65 2.90 5.84
N PHE A 230 -20.39 2.38 4.63
CA PHE A 230 -19.71 3.11 3.57
C PHE A 230 -20.56 4.29 3.10
N ASP A 231 -21.85 4.08 2.84
CA ASP A 231 -22.80 5.11 2.43
C ASP A 231 -22.96 6.23 3.46
N ALA A 232 -23.03 5.88 4.76
CA ALA A 232 -23.02 6.87 5.83
C ALA A 232 -21.75 7.75 5.85
N THR A 233 -20.64 7.26 5.27
CA THR A 233 -19.38 8.00 5.16
C THR A 233 -19.25 8.73 3.83
N PHE A 234 -19.79 8.15 2.76
CA PHE A 234 -19.73 8.65 1.39
C PHE A 234 -21.14 8.57 0.75
N PRO A 235 -22.04 9.50 1.11
CA PRO A 235 -23.40 9.48 0.60
C PRO A 235 -23.45 9.57 -0.92
N ASP A 236 -24.45 8.92 -1.52
CA ASP A 236 -24.74 8.94 -2.97
C ASP A 236 -23.65 8.31 -3.85
N ARG A 237 -22.69 7.59 -3.26
CA ARG A 237 -21.61 6.91 -4.01
C ARG A 237 -21.89 5.46 -4.35
N VAL A 238 -22.95 4.89 -3.80
CA VAL A 238 -23.34 3.50 -3.99
C VAL A 238 -24.65 3.44 -4.79
N PRO A 239 -24.75 2.58 -5.81
CA PRO A 239 -26.00 2.40 -6.56
C PRO A 239 -27.19 1.98 -5.69
N PRO A 240 -28.37 2.61 -5.84
CA PRO A 240 -29.57 2.29 -5.05
C PRO A 240 -29.98 0.80 -5.11
N TYR A 241 -29.77 0.14 -6.25
CA TYR A 241 -30.15 -1.26 -6.46
C TYR A 241 -29.46 -2.23 -5.49
N LEU A 242 -28.23 -1.95 -5.07
CA LEU A 242 -27.53 -2.78 -4.08
C LEU A 242 -28.23 -2.74 -2.71
N PHE A 243 -28.83 -1.62 -2.34
CA PHE A 243 -29.58 -1.53 -1.08
C PHE A 243 -30.89 -2.30 -1.12
N HIS A 244 -31.58 -2.32 -2.27
CA HIS A 244 -32.80 -3.12 -2.44
C HIS A 244 -32.51 -4.61 -2.31
N LEU A 245 -31.41 -5.09 -2.89
CA LEU A 245 -30.99 -6.49 -2.75
C LEU A 245 -30.64 -6.84 -1.31
N GLY A 246 -29.99 -5.94 -0.57
CA GLY A 246 -29.63 -6.13 0.84
C GLY A 246 -30.79 -6.20 1.83
N GLN A 247 -32.03 -6.04 1.36
CA GLN A 247 -33.25 -6.23 2.16
C GLN A 247 -33.86 -7.64 2.02
N HIS A 248 -33.29 -8.50 1.17
CA HIS A 248 -33.78 -9.86 1.00
C HIS A 248 -33.50 -10.72 2.25
N PRO A 249 -34.44 -11.55 2.74
CA PRO A 249 -34.29 -12.34 3.96
C PRO A 249 -33.07 -13.26 3.98
N ASP A 250 -32.68 -13.78 2.81
CA ASP A 250 -31.52 -14.67 2.68
C ASP A 250 -30.18 -13.97 2.96
N TYR A 251 -30.17 -12.62 2.98
CA TYR A 251 -28.98 -11.78 3.09
C TYR A 251 -29.01 -10.86 4.33
N MET A 252 -30.01 -11.01 5.21
CA MET A 252 -30.00 -10.46 6.57
C MET A 252 -29.30 -11.43 7.54
#